data_AF-A0A7K2ZS73-F1
#
_entry.id   AF-A0A7K2ZS73-F1
#
_cell.length_a   1.000
_cell.length_b   1.000
_cell.length_c   1.000
_cell.angle_alpha   90.00
_cell.angle_beta   90.00
_cell.angle_gamma   90.00
#
_symmetry.space_group_name_H-M   'P 1'
#
loop_
_entity.id
_entity.type
_entity.pdbx_description
1 polymer ?
#
loop_
_entity_poly.entity_id
_entity_poly.type
_entity_poly.pdbx_seq_one_letter_code
_entity_poly.pdbx_strand_id
1 'polypeptide(L)'
;MSLLELIGRADERALAASAVACLDRCLPLLAGPDGPEPLRPLWASCEDGREWAIRLAAVRTAMDDEAVSDGPAARVRAMLGAAPSGFDPAPLREWADACSLVALEIHGRFDAP
;
A
#
# COMPACT_ATOMS: atom_id res chain seq x y z
N MET A 1 5.29 11.69 26.30
CA MET A 1 5.41 10.96 25.04
C MET A 1 4.67 11.76 23.98
N SER A 2 5.36 12.21 22.93
CA SER A 2 4.76 12.99 21.84
C SER A 2 4.11 12.07 20.79
N LEU A 3 3.25 12.64 19.94
CA LEU A 3 2.67 11.91 18.81
C LEU A 3 3.76 11.34 17.88
N LEU A 4 4.81 12.11 17.61
CA LEU A 4 5.93 11.67 16.77
C LEU A 4 6.65 10.46 17.39
N GLU A 5 6.82 10.46 18.71
CA GLU A 5 7.40 9.33 19.43
C GLU A 5 6.50 8.08 19.43
N LEU A 6 5.18 8.23 19.32
CA LEU A 6 4.25 7.11 19.16
C LEU A 6 4.31 6.55 17.74
N ILE A 7 4.30 7.42 16.72
CA ILE A 7 4.42 7.02 15.31
C ILE A 7 5.75 6.30 15.06
N GLY A 8 6.84 6.79 15.63
CA GLY A 8 8.16 6.17 15.52
C GLY A 8 8.28 4.78 16.17
N ARG A 9 7.30 4.37 16.99
CA ARG A 9 7.23 3.05 17.63
C ARG A 9 6.22 2.11 16.96
N ALA A 10 5.68 2.46 15.80
CA ALA A 10 4.74 1.58 15.10
C ALA A 10 5.39 0.22 14.80
N ASP A 11 4.68 -0.84 15.16
CA ASP A 11 5.05 -2.22 14.90
C ASP A 11 4.72 -2.64 13.46
N GLU A 12 5.09 -3.86 13.10
CA GLU A 12 4.89 -4.47 11.78
C GLU A 12 3.41 -4.43 11.35
N ARG A 13 2.50 -4.71 12.29
CA ARG A 13 1.05 -4.67 12.06
C ARG A 13 0.59 -3.27 11.67
N ALA A 14 0.95 -2.27 12.47
CA ALA A 14 0.57 -0.89 12.21
C ALA A 14 1.20 -0.37 10.90
N LEU A 15 2.45 -0.74 10.63
CA LEU A 15 3.15 -0.41 9.40
C LEU A 15 2.47 -1.00 8.16
N ALA A 16 2.25 -2.32 8.14
CA ALA A 16 1.58 -2.99 7.04
C ALA A 16 0.16 -2.44 6.82
N ALA A 17 -0.62 -2.29 7.90
CA ALA A 17 -1.97 -1.71 7.83
C ALA A 17 -1.96 -0.29 7.24
N SER A 18 -1.03 0.57 7.67
CA SER A 18 -0.95 1.95 7.17
C SER A 18 -0.61 2.01 5.67
N ALA A 19 0.33 1.19 5.21
CA ALA A 19 0.71 1.11 3.81
C ALA A 19 -0.43 0.54 2.94
N VAL A 20 -1.08 -0.54 3.39
CA VAL A 20 -2.23 -1.15 2.70
C VAL A 20 -3.41 -0.16 2.65
N ALA A 21 -3.64 0.65 3.69
CA ALA A 21 -4.65 1.72 3.65
C ALA A 21 -4.33 2.79 2.58
N CYS A 22 -3.07 3.18 2.45
CA CYS A 22 -2.66 4.13 1.41
C CYS A 22 -2.90 3.54 0.00
N LEU A 23 -2.56 2.27 -0.20
CA LEU A 23 -2.82 1.56 -1.45
C LEU A 23 -4.32 1.47 -1.76
N ASP A 24 -5.12 1.03 -0.79
CA ASP A 24 -6.57 0.86 -0.91
C ASP A 24 -7.26 2.15 -1.33
N ARG A 25 -6.87 3.28 -0.72
CA ARG A 25 -7.39 4.59 -1.07
C ARG A 25 -7.04 5.03 -2.50
N CYS A 26 -5.89 4.59 -3.01
CA CYS A 26 -5.42 4.93 -4.36
C CYS A 26 -5.82 3.89 -5.42
N LEU A 27 -6.32 2.72 -5.01
CA LEU A 27 -6.65 1.59 -5.87
C LEU A 27 -7.67 1.90 -6.99
N PRO A 28 -8.67 2.79 -6.79
CA PRO A 28 -9.58 3.17 -7.88
C PRO A 28 -8.89 3.76 -9.12
N LEU A 29 -7.65 4.26 -8.99
CA LEU A 29 -6.84 4.72 -10.12
C LEU A 29 -6.31 3.56 -10.99
N LEU A 30 -6.25 2.34 -10.45
CA LEU A 30 -5.82 1.13 -11.15
C LEU A 30 -7.01 0.28 -11.63
N ALA A 31 -8.01 0.07 -10.78
CA ALA A 31 -9.09 -0.89 -11.03
C ALA A 31 -10.43 -0.24 -11.39
N GLY A 32 -10.51 1.10 -11.38
CA GLY A 32 -11.78 1.83 -11.43
C GLY A 32 -12.53 1.81 -10.09
N PRO A 33 -13.57 2.64 -9.93
CA PRO A 33 -14.30 2.78 -8.66
C PRO A 33 -15.12 1.53 -8.27
N ASP A 34 -15.58 0.76 -9.26
CA ASP A 34 -16.34 -0.49 -9.08
C ASP A 34 -15.47 -1.73 -9.37
N GLY A 35 -14.14 -1.56 -9.36
CA GLY A 35 -13.18 -2.63 -9.59
C GLY A 35 -13.23 -3.71 -8.51
N PRO A 36 -12.58 -4.87 -8.73
CA PRO A 36 -12.42 -5.89 -7.70
C PRO A 36 -11.78 -5.30 -6.44
N GLU A 37 -12.01 -5.93 -5.29
CA GLU A 37 -11.36 -5.58 -4.01
C GLU A 37 -10.20 -6.54 -3.68
N PRO A 38 -9.09 -6.54 -4.44
CA PRO A 38 -8.00 -7.51 -4.29
C PRO A 38 -7.30 -7.41 -2.94
N LEU A 39 -7.36 -6.26 -2.26
CA LEU A 39 -6.65 -6.05 -0.99
C LEU A 39 -7.35 -6.67 0.23
N ARG A 40 -8.63 -7.06 0.15
CA ARG A 40 -9.36 -7.62 1.30
C ARG A 40 -8.65 -8.82 1.95
N PRO A 41 -8.16 -9.82 1.19
CA PRO A 41 -7.37 -10.90 1.79
C PRO A 41 -6.05 -10.42 2.40
N LEU A 42 -5.36 -9.46 1.78
CA LEU A 42 -4.10 -8.92 2.28
C LEU A 42 -4.28 -8.18 3.62
N TRP A 43 -5.39 -7.45 3.77
CA TRP A 43 -5.77 -6.81 5.04
C TRP A 43 -5.79 -7.79 6.22
N ALA A 44 -6.29 -9.02 6.01
CA ALA A 44 -6.31 -10.03 7.05
C ALA A 44 -4.91 -10.56 7.42
N SER A 45 -3.89 -10.34 6.59
CA SER A 45 -2.49 -10.66 6.93
C SER A 45 -1.82 -9.58 7.77
N CYS A 46 -2.35 -8.34 7.80
CA CYS A 46 -1.75 -7.27 8.58
C CYS A 46 -1.79 -7.54 10.10
N GLU A 47 -2.71 -8.36 10.58
CA GLU A 47 -2.87 -8.66 12.01
C GLU A 47 -1.62 -9.31 12.63
N ASP A 48 -0.98 -10.21 11.90
CA ASP A 48 0.11 -11.04 12.43
C ASP A 48 1.09 -11.56 11.37
N GLY A 49 1.01 -11.05 10.14
CA GLY A 49 1.86 -11.44 9.03
C GLY A 49 1.55 -12.81 8.43
N ARG A 50 0.58 -13.58 8.97
CA ARG A 50 0.26 -14.91 8.42
C ARG A 50 -0.21 -14.77 6.97
N GLU A 51 0.32 -15.63 6.11
CA GLU A 51 0.05 -15.64 4.67
C GLU A 51 0.41 -14.35 3.93
N TRP A 52 1.14 -13.40 4.56
CA TRP A 52 1.47 -12.10 3.96
C TRP A 52 2.08 -12.24 2.56
N ALA A 53 3.14 -13.01 2.44
CA ALA A 53 3.85 -13.21 1.17
C ALA A 53 2.94 -13.80 0.08
N ILE A 54 2.12 -14.79 0.44
CA ILE A 54 1.23 -15.51 -0.47
C ILE A 54 0.11 -14.59 -0.94
N ARG A 55 -0.53 -13.85 -0.02
CA ARG A 55 -1.61 -12.92 -0.35
C ARG A 55 -1.10 -11.72 -1.12
N LEU A 56 0.08 -11.20 -0.78
CA LEU A 56 0.72 -10.12 -1.53
C LEU A 56 1.04 -10.55 -2.97
N ALA A 57 1.57 -11.77 -3.16
CA ALA A 57 1.79 -12.32 -4.49
C ALA A 57 0.46 -12.44 -5.28
N ALA A 58 -0.61 -12.91 -4.65
CA ALA A 58 -1.92 -12.99 -5.29
C ALA A 58 -2.47 -11.62 -5.70
N VAL A 59 -2.30 -10.59 -4.86
CA VAL A 59 -2.66 -9.20 -5.22
C VAL A 59 -1.86 -8.72 -6.42
N ARG A 60 -0.54 -8.95 -6.43
CA ARG A 60 0.32 -8.56 -7.56
C ARG A 60 -0.13 -9.23 -8.85
N THR A 61 -0.37 -10.54 -8.83
CA THR A 61 -0.88 -11.29 -9.99
C THR A 61 -2.22 -10.75 -10.47
N ALA A 62 -3.15 -10.45 -9.54
CA ALA A 62 -4.46 -9.93 -9.90
C ALA A 62 -4.40 -8.53 -10.54
N MET A 63 -3.35 -7.75 -10.26
CA MET A 63 -3.17 -6.37 -10.72
C MET A 63 -2.18 -6.22 -11.88
N ASP A 64 -1.71 -7.35 -12.44
CA ASP A 64 -0.71 -7.43 -13.51
C ASP A 64 -1.29 -7.19 -14.92
N ASP A 65 -2.27 -6.27 -15.04
CA ASP A 65 -2.81 -5.83 -16.33
C ASP A 65 -1.91 -4.81 -17.04
N GLU A 66 -2.17 -4.59 -18.35
CA GLU A 66 -1.36 -3.85 -19.33
C GLU A 66 -0.56 -2.65 -18.80
N ALA A 67 0.64 -2.49 -19.36
CA ALA A 67 1.63 -1.49 -18.98
C ALA A 67 1.04 -0.06 -18.91
N VAL A 68 0.87 0.45 -17.70
CA VAL A 68 0.55 1.86 -17.48
C VAL A 68 1.82 2.67 -17.69
N SER A 69 1.85 3.47 -18.77
CA SER A 69 3.07 4.08 -19.27
C SER A 69 3.53 5.32 -18.48
N ASP A 70 2.65 5.99 -17.73
CA ASP A 70 2.99 7.08 -16.79
C ASP A 70 1.76 7.47 -15.91
N GLY A 71 1.96 8.35 -14.92
CA GLY A 71 0.89 9.00 -14.16
C GLY A 71 0.55 8.39 -12.79
N PRO A 72 -0.52 8.86 -12.12
CA PRO A 72 -0.91 8.38 -10.79
C PRO A 72 -1.07 6.87 -10.70
N ALA A 73 -1.71 6.25 -11.71
CA ALA A 73 -1.89 4.80 -11.79
C ALA A 73 -0.53 4.06 -11.83
N ALA A 74 0.46 4.53 -12.60
CA ALA A 74 1.80 3.93 -12.63
C ALA A 74 2.47 3.94 -11.25
N ARG A 75 2.28 5.01 -10.48
CA ARG A 75 2.82 5.12 -9.13
C ARG A 75 2.15 4.21 -8.13
N VAL A 76 0.84 4.02 -8.20
CA VAL A 76 0.13 3.04 -7.36
C VAL A 76 0.62 1.63 -7.69
N ARG A 77 0.84 1.31 -8.98
CA ARG A 77 1.45 0.02 -9.37
C ARG A 77 2.86 -0.13 -8.83
N ALA A 78 3.68 0.93 -8.84
CA ALA A 78 5.01 0.91 -8.25
C ALA A 78 4.98 0.72 -6.72
N MET A 79 4.04 1.37 -6.00
CA MET A 79 3.84 1.16 -4.56
C MET A 79 3.52 -0.32 -4.25
N LEU A 80 2.60 -0.93 -5.02
CA LEU A 80 2.25 -2.34 -4.88
C LEU A 80 3.43 -3.27 -5.22
N GLY A 81 4.17 -2.93 -6.27
CA GLY A 81 5.38 -3.65 -6.68
C GLY A 81 6.47 -3.62 -5.60
N ALA A 82 6.65 -2.50 -4.91
CA ALA A 82 7.69 -2.29 -3.89
C ALA A 82 7.39 -2.94 -2.53
N ALA A 83 6.17 -3.45 -2.31
CA ALA A 83 5.79 -4.06 -1.03
C ALA A 83 6.78 -5.19 -0.63
N PRO A 84 7.28 -5.23 0.62
CA PRO A 84 8.22 -6.26 1.01
C PRO A 84 7.51 -7.62 1.04
N SER A 85 8.14 -8.67 0.50
CA SER A 85 7.59 -10.03 0.58
C SER A 85 7.71 -10.63 2.00
N GLY A 86 8.61 -10.10 2.83
CA GLY A 86 8.71 -10.41 4.25
C GLY A 86 7.86 -9.46 5.11
N PHE A 87 7.48 -9.93 6.30
CA PHE A 87 6.72 -9.13 7.29
C PHE A 87 7.65 -8.58 8.38
N ASP A 88 8.76 -7.98 7.95
CA ASP A 88 9.83 -7.50 8.83
C ASP A 88 9.72 -5.98 9.05
N PRO A 89 10.03 -5.47 10.26
CA PRO A 89 9.73 -4.09 10.64
C PRO A 89 10.47 -3.04 9.79
N ALA A 90 11.75 -3.23 9.47
CA ALA A 90 12.51 -2.24 8.70
C ALA A 90 12.00 -2.10 7.25
N PRO A 91 11.85 -3.18 6.46
CA PRO A 91 11.25 -3.08 5.13
C PRO A 91 9.81 -2.57 5.13
N LEU A 92 9.00 -2.96 6.11
CA LEU A 92 7.63 -2.46 6.24
C LEU A 92 7.59 -0.96 6.56
N ARG A 93 8.52 -0.45 7.36
CA ARG A 93 8.64 0.99 7.65
C ARG A 93 9.02 1.79 6.41
N GLU A 94 10.07 1.37 5.71
CA GLU A 94 10.49 2.04 4.46
C GLU A 94 9.35 2.08 3.44
N TRP A 95 8.63 0.97 3.29
CA TRP A 95 7.50 0.88 2.38
C TRP A 95 6.30 1.73 2.81
N ALA A 96 5.95 1.74 4.10
CA ALA A 96 4.84 2.55 4.62
C ALA A 96 5.10 4.06 4.50
N ASP A 97 6.33 4.50 4.79
CA ASP A 97 6.73 5.89 4.65
C ASP A 97 6.68 6.32 3.18
N ALA A 98 7.18 5.49 2.25
CA ALA A 98 7.08 5.72 0.82
C ALA A 98 5.63 5.76 0.32
N CYS A 99 4.77 4.84 0.78
CA CYS A 99 3.36 4.81 0.42
C CYS A 99 2.62 6.07 0.87
N SER A 100 2.92 6.56 2.07
CA SER A 100 2.32 7.79 2.61
C SER A 100 2.68 9.02 1.77
N LEU A 101 3.95 9.13 1.35
CA LEU A 101 4.42 10.23 0.50
C LEU A 101 3.77 10.19 -0.89
N VAL A 102 3.69 9.02 -1.52
CA VAL A 102 3.08 8.88 -2.84
C VAL A 102 1.57 9.16 -2.78
N ALA A 103 0.87 8.63 -1.79
CA ALA A 103 -0.56 8.90 -1.61
C ALA A 103 -0.83 10.40 -1.41
N LEU A 104 -0.01 11.08 -0.60
CA LEU A 104 -0.11 12.52 -0.41
C LEU A 104 0.13 13.29 -1.72
N GLU A 105 1.14 12.91 -2.50
CA GLU A 105 1.40 13.53 -3.80
C GLU A 105 0.22 13.34 -4.77
N ILE A 106 -0.36 12.13 -4.81
CA ILE A 106 -1.52 11.82 -5.65
C ILE A 106 -2.72 12.66 -5.23
N HIS A 107 -3.09 12.65 -3.95
CA HIS A 107 -4.28 13.37 -3.47
C HIS A 107 -4.12 14.89 -3.61
N GLY A 108 -2.93 15.43 -3.33
CA GLY A 108 -2.66 16.86 -3.49
C GLY A 108 -2.84 17.38 -4.93
N ARG A 109 -2.73 16.51 -5.95
CA ARG A 109 -3.03 16.87 -7.35
C ARG A 109 -4.53 17.02 -7.63
N PHE A 110 -5.37 16.35 -6.85
CA PHE A 110 -6.84 16.40 -6.98
C PHE A 110 -7.50 17.37 -6.00
N ASP A 111 -6.77 17.83 -4.97
CA ASP A 111 -7.25 18.79 -3.98
C ASP A 111 -7.10 20.26 -4.42
N ALA A 112 -6.42 20.54 -5.53
CA ALA A 112 -6.30 21.90 -6.06
C ALA A 112 -7.62 22.35 -6.74
N PRO A 113 -8.10 23.59 -6.49
CA PRO A 113 -9.35 24.12 -7.04
C PRO A 113 -9.31 24.37 -8.55
#